data_AF-A0A158QWL3-F1
#
_entry.id   AF-A0A158QWL3-F1
#
_cell.length_a   1.000
_cell.length_b   1.000
_cell.length_c   1.000
_cell.angle_alpha   90.00
_cell.angle_beta   90.00
_cell.angle_gamma   90.00
#
_symmetry.space_group_name_H-M   'P 1'
#
loop_
_entity.id
_entity.type
_entity.pdbx_description
1 polymer ?
#
loop_
_entity_poly.entity_id
_entity_poly.type
_entity_poly.pdbx_seq_one_letter_code
_entity_poly.pdbx_strand_id
1 'polypeptide(L)' 'MGSGRLDMVKSVIDDSSRQWWVSDGRFSLVRPFYGLRIASILPEDSGVYRCRLETDPLFALTMSTAFVELAVMGNFVY' A
#
# COMPACT_ATOMS: atom_id res chain seq x y z
N MET A 1 -16.10 -20.52 19.09
CA MET A 1 -15.45 -20.74 17.78
C MET A 1 -15.41 -19.42 17.04
N GLY A 2 -14.24 -18.77 17.03
CA GLY A 2 -14.05 -17.44 16.47
C GLY A 2 -13.83 -17.50 14.96
N SER A 3 -14.78 -16.97 14.20
CA SER A 3 -14.71 -16.80 12.74
C SER A 3 -15.25 -15.41 12.39
N GLY A 4 -14.45 -14.37 12.66
CA GLY A 4 -14.84 -12.98 12.37
C GLY A 4 -13.68 -12.08 11.94
N ARG A 5 -12.46 -12.61 11.87
CA ARG A 5 -11.23 -11.82 11.63
C ARG A 5 -10.61 -12.04 10.26
N LEU A 6 -10.98 -13.11 9.55
CA LEU A 6 -10.44 -13.43 8.22
C LEU A 6 -11.22 -12.77 7.07
N ASP A 7 -12.52 -12.51 7.25
CA ASP A 7 -13.36 -11.93 6.18
C ASP A 7 -13.17 -10.42 5.99
N MET A 8 -12.75 -9.73 7.05
CA MET A 8 -12.49 -8.28 7.02
C MET A 8 -11.22 -7.93 6.21
N VAL A 9 -10.26 -8.86 6.10
CA VAL A 9 -8.99 -8.63 5.38
C VAL A 9 -9.18 -8.70 3.86
N LYS A 10 -10.17 -9.47 3.38
CA LYS A 10 -10.49 -9.55 1.94
C LYS A 10 -11.10 -8.25 1.40
N SER A 11 -11.86 -7.54 2.22
CA SER A 11 -12.59 -6.32 1.79
C SER A 11 -11.69 -5.12 1.49
N VAL A 12 -10.52 -5.01 2.13
CA VAL A 12 -9.66 -3.81 1.99
C VAL A 12 -8.77 -3.90 0.75
N ILE A 13 -8.42 -5.12 0.32
CA ILE A 13 -7.44 -5.38 -0.75
C ILE A 13 -8.07 -5.28 -2.16
N ASP A 14 -9.39 -5.40 -2.27
CA ASP A 14 -10.13 -5.41 -3.55
C ASP A 14 -10.78 -4.06 -3.89
N ASP A 15 -10.77 -3.11 -2.96
CA ASP A 15 -11.40 -1.82 -3.13
C ASP A 15 -10.42 -0.81 -3.73
N SER A 16 -10.51 -0.62 -5.05
CA SER A 16 -9.68 0.34 -5.81
C SER A 16 -9.74 1.77 -5.26
N SER A 17 -10.81 2.15 -4.55
CA SER A 17 -10.95 3.48 -3.92
C SER A 17 -10.04 3.70 -2.72
N ARG A 18 -9.43 2.62 -2.19
CA ARG A 18 -8.50 2.62 -1.06
C ARG A 18 -7.03 2.59 -1.47
N GLN A 19 -6.75 2.69 -2.77
CA GLN A 19 -5.38 2.84 -3.26
C GLN A 19 -4.85 4.21 -2.80
N TRP A 20 -3.68 4.24 -2.16
CA TRP A 20 -3.17 5.45 -1.51
C TRP A 20 -3.01 6.65 -2.46
N TRP A 21 -2.66 6.42 -3.73
CA TRP A 21 -2.57 7.47 -4.76
C TRP A 21 -3.94 7.99 -5.25
N VAL A 22 -5.03 7.32 -4.87
CA VAL A 22 -6.41 7.75 -5.14
C VAL A 22 -6.97 8.52 -3.94
N SER A 23 -6.62 8.10 -2.71
CA SER A 23 -7.22 8.62 -1.48
C SER A 23 -6.46 9.80 -0.85
N ASP A 24 -5.16 9.97 -1.09
CA ASP A 24 -4.35 11.06 -0.51
C ASP A 24 -3.39 11.66 -1.55
N GLY A 25 -3.51 12.97 -1.77
CA GLY A 25 -2.75 13.74 -2.75
C GLY A 25 -1.24 13.86 -2.44
N ARG A 26 -0.79 13.45 -1.26
CA ARG A 26 0.65 13.33 -0.93
C ARG A 26 1.31 12.15 -1.62
N PHE A 27 0.52 11.16 -2.04
CA PHE A 27 1.00 9.95 -2.72
C PHE A 27 0.87 10.10 -4.23
N SER A 28 1.93 9.77 -4.95
CA SER A 28 1.93 9.75 -6.41
C SER A 28 2.51 8.44 -6.93
N LEU A 29 1.84 7.88 -7.94
CA LEU A 29 2.31 6.70 -8.65
C LEU A 29 3.24 7.13 -9.79
N VAL A 30 4.50 6.72 -9.72
CA VAL A 30 5.52 7.00 -10.72
C VAL A 30 5.59 5.84 -11.73
N ARG A 31 5.26 6.12 -12.99
CA ARG A 31 5.37 5.18 -14.12
C ARG A 31 6.69 5.41 -14.89
N PRO A 32 7.23 4.40 -15.60
CA PRO A 32 6.70 3.05 -15.82
C PRO A 32 7.02 2.05 -14.71
N PHE A 33 7.88 2.40 -13.75
CA PHE A 33 8.45 1.47 -12.77
C PHE A 33 7.55 1.15 -11.57
N TYR A 34 6.26 1.55 -11.60
CA TYR A 34 5.29 1.37 -10.51
C TYR A 34 5.84 1.77 -9.13
N GLY A 35 6.51 2.92 -9.05
CA GLY A 35 7.07 3.45 -7.81
C GLY A 35 6.04 4.27 -7.03
N LEU A 36 6.00 4.13 -5.70
CA LEU A 36 5.23 5.02 -4.83
C LEU A 36 6.12 6.17 -4.37
N ARG A 37 5.70 7.41 -4.62
CA ARG A 37 6.36 8.62 -4.11
C ARG A 37 5.48 9.30 -3.08
N ILE A 38 6.05 9.61 -1.93
CA ILE A 38 5.43 10.38 -0.83
C ILE A 38 6.12 11.76 -0.83
N ALA A 39 5.36 12.84 -1.02
CA ALA A 39 5.92 14.18 -1.22
C ALA A 39 6.67 14.70 0.03
N SER A 40 6.02 14.59 1.20
CA SER A 40 6.58 14.97 2.50
C SER A 40 6.37 13.82 3.47
N ILE A 41 7.47 13.17 3.85
CA ILE A 41 7.45 12.02 4.74
C ILE A 41 7.29 12.46 6.19
N LEU A 42 6.33 11.88 6.90
CA LEU A 42 6.02 12.17 8.29
C LEU A 42 6.22 10.92 9.15
N PRO A 43 6.45 11.04 10.47
CA PRO A 43 6.58 9.89 11.37
C PRO A 43 5.41 8.90 11.27
N GLU A 44 4.19 9.41 11.09
CA GLU A 44 2.96 8.62 10.91
C GLU A 44 2.92 7.81 9.60
N ASP A 45 3.76 8.13 8.61
CA ASP A 45 3.86 7.35 7.38
C ASP A 45 4.67 6.05 7.60
N SER A 46 5.25 5.85 8.79
CA SER A 46 5.97 4.62 9.15
C SER A 46 5.04 3.41 9.17
N GLY A 47 5.48 2.29 8.59
CA GLY A 47 4.70 1.06 8.56
C GLY A 47 5.17 0.08 7.49
N VAL A 48 4.37 -0.98 7.28
CA VAL A 48 4.63 -2.01 6.28
C VAL A 48 3.81 -1.72 5.01
N TYR A 49 4.54 -1.43 3.93
CA TYR A 49 3.98 -1.16 2.61
C TYR A 49 3.91 -2.46 1.82
N ARG A 50 2.74 -2.72 1.21
CA ARG A 50 2.53 -3.90 0.38
C ARG A 50 2.47 -3.50 -1.09
N CYS A 51 3.39 -4.01 -1.89
CA CYS A 51 3.33 -3.92 -3.34
C CYS A 51 2.61 -5.14 -3.90
N ARG A 52 1.73 -4.91 -4.88
CA ARG A 52 1.00 -5.97 -5.58
C ARG A 52 1.20 -5.79 -7.08
N LEU A 53 1.63 -6.85 -7.74
CA LEU A 53 1.62 -6.93 -9.19
C LEU A 53 0.36 -7.68 -9.61
N GLU A 54 -0.56 -6.96 -10.25
CA GLU A 54 -1.74 -7.53 -10.87
C GLU A 54 -1.46 -7.73 -12.35
N THR A 55 -1.70 -8.94 -12.84
CA THR A 55 -1.77 -9.21 -14.28
C THR A 55 -3.20 -8.98 -14.76
N ASP A 56 -3.37 -8.83 -16.07
CA ASP A 56 -4.69 -8.64 -16.67
C ASP A 56 -5.68 -9.72 -16.14
N PRO A 57 -6.90 -9.34 -15.71
CA PRO A 57 -7.88 -10.25 -15.14
C PRO A 57 -8.23 -11.44 -16.05
N LEU A 58 -8.07 -11.30 -17.37
CA LEU A 58 -8.27 -12.37 -18.34
C LEU A 58 -7.23 -13.49 -18.20
N PHE A 59 -6.06 -13.16 -17.66
CA PHE A 59 -4.99 -14.09 -17.37
C PHE A 59 -4.85 -14.18 -15.84
N ALA A 60 -5.67 -15.06 -15.24
CA ALA A 60 -5.62 -15.38 -13.82
C ALA A 60 -4.26 -16.01 -13.45
N LEU A 61 -3.22 -15.19 -13.34
CA LEU A 61 -1.89 -15.59 -12.91
C LEU A 61 -1.77 -15.43 -11.40
N THR A 62 -0.81 -16.18 -10.84
CA THR A 62 -0.48 -16.08 -9.42
C THR A 62 -0.04 -14.65 -9.11
N MET A 63 -0.83 -14.00 -8.27
CA MET A 63 -0.58 -12.65 -7.79
C MET A 63 0.73 -12.59 -7.03
N SER A 64 1.68 -11.79 -7.51
CA SER A 64 2.96 -11.58 -6.81
C SER A 64 2.85 -10.40 -5.87
N THR A 65 3.25 -10.59 -4.61
CA THR A 65 3.23 -9.55 -3.59
C THR A 65 4.57 -9.43 -2.90
N ALA A 66 5.00 -8.20 -2.67
CA ALA A 66 6.20 -7.89 -1.89
C ALA A 66 5.83 -6.95 -0.74
N PHE A 67 6.61 -6.98 0.33
CA PHE A 67 6.44 -6.13 1.50
C PHE A 67 7.72 -5.35 1.74
N VAL A 68 7.57 -4.07 2.08
CA VAL A 68 8.67 -3.15 2.39
C VAL A 68 8.35 -2.46 3.71
N GLU A 69 9.27 -2.52 4.66
CA GLU A 69 9.15 -1.79 5.91
C GLU A 69 9.73 -0.38 5.75
N LEU A 70 8.95 0.63 6.13
CA LEU A 70 9.36 2.03 6.13
C LEU A 70 9.37 2.53 7.58
N ALA A 71 10.54 2.98 8.03
CA ALA A 71 10.72 3.61 9.33
C ALA A 71 11.16 5.06 9.13
N VAL A 72 10.36 6.00 9.61
CA VAL A 72 10.61 7.44 9.50
C VAL A 72 10.97 7.97 10.88
N MET A 73 12.19 8.48 11.04
CA MET A 73 12.57 9.15 12.28
C MET A 73 12.23 10.63 12.21
N GLY A 74 11.46 11.12 13.18
CA GLY A 74 11.24 12.55 13.36
C GLY A 74 12.51 13.22 13.87
N ASN A 75 12.88 14.37 13.28
CA ASN A 75 13.85 15.26 13.91
C ASN A 75 13.17 15.96 15.07
N PHE A 76 13.42 15.48 16.29
CA PHE A 76 13.13 16.24 17.50
C PHE A 76 14.13 17.39 17.57
N VAL A 77 13.70 18.59 17.19
CA VAL A 77 14.47 19.82 17.44
C VAL A 77 14.17 20.21 18.90
N TYR A 78 15.16 20.05 19.77
CA TYR A 78 15.13 20.51 21.17
C TYR A 78 15.38 22.01 21.27
#